data_AF-A0A561B960-F1
#
_entry.id   AF-A0A561B960-F1
#
_cell.length_a   1.000
_cell.length_b   1.000
_cell.length_c   1.000
_cell.angle_alpha   90.00
_cell.angle_beta   90.00
_cell.angle_gamma   90.00
#
_symmetry.space_group_name_H-M   'P 1'
#
loop_
_entity.id
_entity.type
_entity.pdbx_description
1 polymer ?
#
loop_
_entity_poly.entity_id
_entity_poly.type
_entity_poly.pdbx_seq_one_letter_code
_entity_poly.pdbx_strand_id
1 'polypeptide(L)'
;MSGFPDEVETYYAELAQRRGWQGDTAHAFRSTVELIRDLDRSTAARTFGARADEDGTDWLYEAVWHEREWVVVRQLQVAEDGTIRRYWWQRVEDDEGSLTDDALDRDEWGLRPLDREDFYTAWDTPEWSLTA
;
A
#
# COMPACT_ATOMS: atom_id res chain seq x y z
N MET A 1 -13.79 1.51 20.60
CA MET A 1 -14.03 0.47 19.60
C MET A 1 -12.68 0.12 19.01
N SER A 2 -12.08 -0.98 19.44
CA SER A 2 -10.68 -1.32 19.11
C SER A 2 -10.67 -2.66 18.38
N GLY A 3 -10.72 -2.61 17.05
CA GLY A 3 -10.77 -3.76 16.15
C GLY A 3 -10.80 -3.28 14.70
N PHE A 4 -10.51 -4.15 13.74
CA PHE A 4 -10.75 -3.81 12.33
C PHE A 4 -12.26 -3.85 12.04
N PRO A 5 -12.73 -3.19 10.96
CA PRO A 5 -14.05 -3.45 10.42
C PRO A 5 -14.23 -4.94 10.09
N ASP A 6 -15.45 -5.46 10.24
CA ASP A 6 -15.75 -6.89 10.07
C ASP A 6 -15.35 -7.43 8.68
N GLU A 7 -15.45 -6.60 7.63
CA GLU A 7 -15.02 -6.95 6.28
C GLU A 7 -13.51 -7.19 6.18
N VAL A 8 -12.71 -6.42 6.92
CA VAL A 8 -11.24 -6.53 6.95
C VAL A 8 -10.83 -7.72 7.79
N GLU A 9 -11.51 -7.95 8.92
CA GLU A 9 -11.33 -9.16 9.74
C GLU A 9 -11.60 -10.43 8.91
N THR A 10 -12.71 -10.45 8.18
CA THR A 10 -13.09 -11.56 7.30
C THR A 10 -12.06 -11.78 6.21
N TYR A 11 -11.64 -10.70 5.55
CA TYR A 11 -10.63 -10.76 4.48
C TYR A 11 -9.34 -11.43 4.94
N TYR A 12 -8.76 -11.00 6.07
CA TYR A 12 -7.51 -11.57 6.56
C TYR A 12 -7.66 -12.98 7.14
N ALA A 13 -8.83 -13.33 7.69
CA ALA A 13 -9.11 -14.71 8.09
C ALA A 13 -9.16 -15.65 6.88
N GLU A 14 -9.81 -15.23 5.78
CA GLU A 14 -9.86 -15.98 4.53
C GLU A 14 -8.49 -16.07 3.85
N LEU A 15 -7.73 -14.98 3.82
CA LEU A 15 -6.36 -14.98 3.31
C LEU A 15 -5.47 -15.96 4.09
N ALA A 16 -5.49 -15.91 5.42
CA ALA A 16 -4.73 -16.83 6.27
C ALA A 16 -5.11 -18.29 6.01
N GLN A 17 -6.41 -18.57 5.82
CA GLN A 17 -6.89 -19.92 5.48
C GLN A 17 -6.40 -20.37 4.10
N ARG A 18 -6.50 -19.52 3.08
CA ARG A 18 -6.02 -19.83 1.71
C ARG A 18 -4.51 -20.06 1.66
N ARG A 19 -3.74 -19.31 2.44
CA ARG A 19 -2.28 -19.46 2.56
C ARG A 19 -1.85 -20.58 3.50
N GLY A 20 -2.78 -21.20 4.24
CA GLY A 20 -2.48 -22.26 5.21
C GLY A 20 -1.63 -21.78 6.39
N TRP A 21 -1.79 -20.52 6.80
CA TRP A 21 -1.02 -19.95 7.90
C TRP A 21 -1.37 -20.59 9.24
N GLN A 22 -0.32 -20.87 10.02
CA GLN A 22 -0.43 -21.25 11.42
C GLN A 22 -0.88 -20.05 12.26
N GLY A 23 -1.36 -20.30 13.49
CA GLY A 23 -1.86 -19.25 14.38
C GLY A 23 -0.85 -18.13 14.65
N ASP A 24 0.42 -18.47 14.85
CA ASP A 24 1.49 -17.49 15.09
C ASP A 24 1.77 -16.62 13.85
N THR A 25 1.73 -17.21 12.65
CA THR A 25 1.90 -16.46 11.39
C THR A 25 0.73 -15.51 11.16
N ALA A 26 -0.50 -15.98 11.35
CA ALA A 26 -1.69 -15.14 11.21
C ALA A 26 -1.70 -14.00 12.25
N HIS A 27 -1.24 -14.27 13.47
CA HIS A 27 -1.10 -13.25 14.52
C HIS A 27 -0.02 -12.22 14.15
N ALA A 28 1.17 -12.66 13.73
CA ALA A 28 2.24 -11.76 13.32
C ALA A 28 1.82 -10.86 12.15
N PHE A 29 1.17 -11.45 11.14
CA PHE A 29 0.65 -10.70 10.00
C PHE A 29 -0.40 -9.68 10.44
N ARG A 30 -1.32 -10.07 11.33
CA ARG A 30 -2.30 -9.14 11.91
C ARG A 30 -1.62 -7.95 12.59
N SER A 31 -0.55 -8.18 13.37
CA SER A 31 0.20 -7.09 14.00
C SER A 31 0.82 -6.14 12.97
N THR A 32 1.30 -6.64 11.83
CA THR A 32 1.74 -5.79 10.71
C THR A 32 0.58 -4.94 10.17
N VAL A 33 -0.60 -5.53 9.95
CA VAL A 33 -1.79 -4.80 9.49
C VAL A 33 -2.18 -3.69 10.49
N GLU A 34 -2.11 -3.97 11.80
CA GLU A 34 -2.39 -3.00 12.86
C GLU A 34 -1.38 -1.84 12.81
N LEU A 35 -0.09 -2.13 12.66
CA LEU A 35 0.96 -1.13 12.49
C LEU A 35 0.69 -0.23 11.28
N ILE A 36 0.44 -0.82 10.10
CA ILE A 36 0.18 -0.03 8.87
C ILE A 36 -1.07 0.84 9.03
N ARG A 37 -2.13 0.33 9.66
CA ARG A 37 -3.34 1.14 9.95
C ARG A 37 -3.03 2.31 10.86
N ASP A 38 -2.25 2.08 11.91
CA ASP A 38 -1.94 3.10 12.90
C ASP A 38 -1.01 4.18 12.28
N LEU A 39 -0.07 3.79 11.42
CA LEU A 39 0.73 4.71 10.60
C LEU A 39 -0.13 5.50 9.60
N ASP A 40 -1.03 4.84 8.86
CA ASP A 40 -1.97 5.46 7.91
C ASP A 40 -2.86 6.50 8.58
N ARG A 41 -3.21 6.32 9.86
CA ARG A 41 -4.02 7.26 10.65
C ARG A 41 -3.22 8.30 11.41
N SER A 42 -1.90 8.17 11.43
CA SER A 42 -1.02 9.08 12.17
C SER A 42 -0.90 10.46 11.51
N THR A 43 -0.50 11.44 12.31
CA THR A 43 -0.13 12.80 11.85
C THR A 43 1.37 12.94 11.58
N ALA A 44 2.10 11.82 11.46
CA ALA A 44 3.53 11.85 11.16
C ALA A 44 3.79 12.43 9.75
N ALA A 45 5.03 12.83 9.50
CA ALA A 45 5.44 13.37 8.21
C ALA A 45 5.17 12.35 7.10
N ARG A 46 4.78 12.84 5.91
CA ARG A 46 4.43 12.03 4.76
C ARG A 46 5.22 12.44 3.54
N THR A 47 5.49 11.48 2.67
CA THR A 47 6.03 11.73 1.34
C THR A 47 5.28 10.89 0.32
N PHE A 48 5.24 11.39 -0.91
CA PHE A 48 4.56 10.76 -2.03
C PHE A 48 5.53 10.70 -3.21
N GLY A 49 5.41 9.65 -4.00
CA GLY A 49 6.25 9.47 -5.17
C GLY A 49 5.59 8.57 -6.19
N ALA A 50 5.97 8.76 -7.45
CA ALA A 50 5.45 7.97 -8.55
C ALA A 50 6.54 7.59 -9.54
N ARG A 51 6.40 6.42 -10.15
CA ARG A 51 7.24 5.97 -11.26
C ARG A 51 6.42 5.14 -12.23
N ALA A 52 6.73 5.25 -13.51
CA ALA A 52 6.30 4.26 -14.49
C ALA A 52 7.42 3.21 -14.58
N ASP A 53 7.08 1.92 -14.66
CA ASP A 53 8.04 0.88 -14.97
C ASP A 53 8.19 0.66 -16.49
N GLU A 54 9.06 -0.28 -16.86
CA GLU A 54 9.36 -0.60 -18.26
C GLU A 54 8.18 -1.23 -19.01
N ASP A 55 7.22 -1.82 -18.26
CA ASP A 55 6.02 -2.47 -18.78
C ASP A 55 4.83 -1.48 -18.87
N GLY A 56 5.07 -0.19 -18.67
CA GLY A 56 4.04 0.86 -18.75
C GLY A 56 3.12 0.91 -17.53
N THR A 57 3.46 0.22 -16.45
CA THR A 57 2.67 0.27 -15.21
C THR A 57 3.07 1.47 -14.39
N ASP A 58 2.08 2.29 -14.04
CA ASP A 58 2.24 3.41 -13.14
C ASP A 58 2.13 2.95 -11.68
N TRP A 59 3.19 3.21 -10.93
CA TRP A 59 3.30 2.95 -9.50
C TRP A 59 3.27 4.26 -8.73
N LEU A 60 2.38 4.36 -7.74
CA LEU A 60 2.32 5.48 -6.82
C LEU A 60 2.43 4.97 -5.39
N TYR A 61 3.14 5.72 -4.57
CA TYR A 61 3.38 5.39 -3.18
C TYR A 61 3.09 6.59 -2.27
N GLU A 62 2.44 6.31 -1.14
CA GLU A 62 2.40 7.18 0.02
C GLU A 62 3.16 6.50 1.16
N ALA A 63 4.14 7.19 1.72
CA ALA A 63 4.92 6.70 2.85
C ALA A 63 4.89 7.68 4.03
N VAL A 64 5.00 7.11 5.23
CA VAL A 64 4.98 7.81 6.52
C VAL A 64 6.33 7.63 7.21
N TRP A 65 6.87 8.71 7.77
CA TRP A 65 8.12 8.64 8.54
C TRP A 65 7.88 7.90 9.86
N HIS A 66 8.54 6.77 10.05
CA HIS A 66 8.46 5.95 11.26
C HIS A 66 9.83 5.34 11.56
N GLU A 67 10.26 5.33 12.82
CA GLU A 67 11.49 4.68 13.27
C GLU A 67 12.78 4.91 12.42
N ARG A 68 12.88 6.09 11.80
CA ARG A 68 14.01 6.55 10.94
C ARG A 68 13.98 6.04 9.50
N GLU A 69 12.85 5.56 9.03
CA GLU A 69 12.61 5.16 7.64
C GLU A 69 11.25 5.66 7.14
N TRP A 70 11.08 5.67 5.81
CA TRP A 70 9.80 5.96 5.16
C TRP A 70 9.05 4.65 4.92
N VAL A 71 8.08 4.34 5.78
CA VAL A 71 7.26 3.12 5.65
C VAL A 71 6.12 3.39 4.68
N VAL A 72 6.01 2.60 3.60
CA VAL A 72 4.89 2.69 2.65
C VAL A 72 3.61 2.26 3.34
N VAL A 73 2.59 3.13 3.30
CA VAL A 73 1.27 2.86 3.91
C VAL A 73 0.16 2.70 2.86
N ARG A 74 0.37 3.24 1.65
CA ARG A 74 -0.50 3.04 0.49
C ARG A 74 0.32 2.90 -0.78
N GLN A 75 -0.11 2.00 -1.63
CA GLN A 75 0.49 1.73 -2.93
C GLN A 75 -0.61 1.53 -3.98
N LEU A 76 -0.48 2.22 -5.10
CA LEU A 76 -1.37 2.08 -6.25
C LEU A 76 -0.54 1.59 -7.44
N GLN A 77 -1.05 0.56 -8.12
CA GLN A 77 -0.56 0.06 -9.38
C GLN A 77 -1.65 0.30 -10.44
N VAL A 78 -1.31 0.94 -11.54
CA VAL A 78 -2.16 1.12 -12.71
C VAL A 78 -1.43 0.54 -13.92
N ALA A 79 -1.80 -0.66 -14.34
CA ALA A 79 -1.20 -1.33 -15.48
C ALA A 79 -1.71 -0.73 -16.81
N GLU A 80 -0.94 -0.91 -17.88
CA GLU A 80 -1.30 -0.42 -19.23
C GLU A 80 -2.64 -0.99 -19.73
N ASP A 81 -3.00 -2.21 -19.32
CA ASP A 81 -4.28 -2.84 -19.64
C ASP A 81 -5.47 -2.28 -18.84
N GLY A 82 -5.24 -1.27 -18.00
CA GLY A 82 -6.22 -0.64 -17.11
C GLY A 82 -6.46 -1.41 -15.80
N THR A 83 -5.72 -2.49 -15.54
CA THR A 83 -5.80 -3.21 -14.26
C THR A 83 -5.28 -2.34 -13.13
N ILE A 84 -6.14 -2.10 -12.13
CA ILE A 84 -5.81 -1.28 -10.98
C ILE A 84 -5.73 -2.15 -9.73
N ARG A 85 -4.58 -2.09 -9.04
CA ARG A 85 -4.39 -2.72 -7.72
C ARG A 85 -4.07 -1.67 -6.69
N ARG A 86 -4.71 -1.79 -5.52
CA ARG A 86 -4.50 -0.89 -4.39
C ARG A 86 -4.15 -1.72 -3.16
N TYR A 87 -3.05 -1.35 -2.54
CA TYR A 87 -2.60 -1.95 -1.30
C TYR A 87 -2.57 -0.89 -0.20
N TRP A 88 -3.20 -1.21 0.92
CA TRP A 88 -3.24 -0.40 2.15
C TRP A 88 -3.63 -1.30 3.32
N TRP A 89 -3.74 -0.79 4.55
CA TRP A 89 -4.04 -1.63 5.72
C TRP A 89 -5.29 -2.53 5.61
N GLN A 90 -6.29 -2.24 4.76
CA GLN A 90 -7.44 -3.15 4.59
C GLN A 90 -7.15 -4.30 3.60
N ARG A 91 -6.11 -4.15 2.79
CA ARG A 91 -5.67 -5.10 1.78
C ARG A 91 -4.15 -4.98 1.61
N VAL A 92 -3.41 -5.47 2.60
CA VAL A 92 -1.93 -5.40 2.59
C VAL A 92 -1.35 -6.30 1.51
N GLU A 93 -1.96 -7.47 1.29
CA GLU A 93 -1.56 -8.36 0.20
C GLU A 93 -2.77 -9.12 -0.33
N ASP A 94 -2.69 -9.56 -1.57
CA ASP A 94 -3.60 -10.51 -2.19
C ASP A 94 -2.83 -11.59 -2.97
N ASP A 95 -3.49 -12.27 -3.90
CA ASP A 95 -2.86 -13.32 -4.70
C ASP A 95 -1.92 -12.75 -5.78
N GLU A 96 -2.08 -11.47 -6.12
CA GLU A 96 -1.40 -10.81 -7.24
C GLU A 96 -0.21 -9.96 -6.78
N GLY A 97 -0.17 -9.58 -5.50
CA GLY A 97 0.90 -8.76 -4.96
C GLY A 97 0.67 -8.30 -3.52
N SER A 98 1.53 -7.39 -3.07
CA SER A 98 1.49 -6.84 -1.72
C SER A 98 1.92 -5.38 -1.70
N LEU A 99 1.55 -4.71 -0.61
CA LEU A 99 2.22 -3.51 -0.13
C LEU A 99 3.69 -3.86 0.06
N THR A 100 4.57 -3.08 -0.53
CA THR A 100 6.01 -3.25 -0.33
C THR A 100 6.37 -3.14 1.15
N ASP A 101 7.26 -4.02 1.60
CA ASP A 101 7.89 -4.01 2.91
C ASP A 101 9.22 -3.24 2.92
N ASP A 102 9.69 -2.81 1.75
CA ASP A 102 10.89 -2.00 1.62
C ASP A 102 10.63 -0.55 2.07
N ALA A 103 11.64 0.02 2.73
CA ALA A 103 11.66 1.45 3.03
C ALA A 103 11.67 2.25 1.73
N LEU A 104 10.79 3.25 1.64
CA LEU A 104 10.72 4.10 0.46
C LEU A 104 11.92 5.05 0.42
N ASP A 105 12.82 4.80 -0.52
CA ASP A 105 13.89 5.71 -0.90
C ASP A 105 13.59 6.26 -2.30
N ARG A 106 13.26 7.55 -2.36
CA ARG A 106 12.83 8.20 -3.61
C ARG A 106 13.96 8.28 -4.64
N ASP A 107 15.19 8.48 -4.20
CA ASP A 107 16.33 8.64 -5.09
C ASP A 107 16.75 7.27 -5.63
N GLU A 108 16.80 6.25 -4.77
CA GLU A 108 17.11 4.87 -5.16
C GLU A 108 16.06 4.29 -6.12
N TRP A 109 14.78 4.58 -5.89
CA TRP A 109 13.68 4.05 -6.70
C TRP A 109 13.38 4.89 -7.96
N GLY A 110 14.05 6.04 -8.11
CA GLY A 110 13.80 6.98 -9.21
C GLY A 110 12.39 7.58 -9.19
N LEU A 111 11.82 7.81 -8.00
CA LEU A 111 10.47 8.35 -7.85
C LEU A 111 10.42 9.83 -8.19
N ARG A 112 9.55 10.17 -9.15
CA ARG A 112 9.15 11.56 -9.36
C ARG A 112 8.37 12.03 -8.13
N PRO A 113 8.62 13.27 -7.63
CA PRO A 113 7.75 13.88 -6.63
C PRO A 113 6.30 13.86 -7.11
N LEU A 114 5.40 13.49 -6.22
CA LEU A 114 3.97 13.57 -6.43
C LEU A 114 3.37 14.40 -5.30
N ASP A 115 2.40 15.25 -5.59
CA ASP A 115 1.69 15.97 -4.54
C ASP A 115 0.55 15.13 -3.97
N ARG A 116 0.15 15.43 -2.73
CA ARG A 116 -0.93 14.72 -2.04
C ARG A 116 -2.22 14.69 -2.86
N GLU A 117 -2.58 15.83 -3.47
CA GLU A 117 -3.83 15.98 -4.23
C GLU A 117 -3.85 15.07 -5.46
N ASP A 118 -2.75 15.00 -6.21
CA ASP A 118 -2.61 14.11 -7.37
C ASP A 118 -2.67 12.65 -6.95
N PHE A 119 -2.00 12.28 -5.85
CA PHE A 119 -2.06 10.91 -5.33
C PHE A 119 -3.49 10.48 -5.02
N TYR A 120 -4.23 11.29 -4.26
CA TYR A 120 -5.61 10.92 -3.88
C TYR A 120 -6.58 11.01 -5.06
N THR A 121 -6.33 11.90 -6.03
CA THR A 121 -7.09 11.93 -7.28
C THR A 121 -6.93 10.62 -8.05
N ALA A 122 -5.68 10.15 -8.24
CA ALA A 122 -5.40 8.86 -8.87
C ALA A 122 -5.95 7.68 -8.04
N TRP A 123 -5.85 7.78 -6.72
CA TRP A 123 -6.35 6.76 -5.79
C TRP A 123 -7.86 6.57 -5.89
N ASP A 124 -8.64 7.66 -5.90
CA ASP A 124 -10.09 7.63 -5.93
C ASP A 124 -10.62 7.44 -7.37
N THR A 125 -9.95 8.01 -8.36
CA THR A 125 -10.31 7.98 -9.79
C THR A 125 -9.10 7.54 -10.64
N PRO A 126 -8.88 6.23 -10.80
CA PRO A 126 -7.67 5.67 -11.39
C PRO A 126 -7.62 5.70 -12.93
N GLU A 127 -8.44 6.54 -13.58
CA GLU A 127 -8.27 6.89 -15.01
C GLU A 127 -7.06 7.82 -15.25
N TRP A 128 -6.30 8.10 -14.19
CA TRP A 128 -5.07 8.90 -14.19
C TRP A 128 -3.86 8.07 -14.62
N SER A 129 -3.05 8.59 -15.55
CA SER A 129 -1.78 7.99 -15.97
C SER A 129 -0.65 9.02 -15.93
N LEU A 130 0.55 8.55 -15.58
CA LEU A 130 1.80 9.31 -15.65
C LEU A 130 2.34 9.46 -17.08
N THR A 131 1.78 8.73 -18.04
CA THR A 131 2.23 8.68 -19.44
C THR A 131 1.31 9.44 -20.41
N ALA A 132 0.17 9.96 -19.91
CA ALA A 132 -0.80 10.73 -20.69
C ALA A 132 -0.32 12.15 -21.04
#